data_AF-A0A2M7ELD7-F1
#
_entry.id   AF-A0A2M7ELD7-F1
#
_cell.length_a   1.000
_cell.length_b   1.000
_cell.length_c   1.000
_cell.angle_alpha   90.00
_cell.angle_beta   90.00
_cell.angle_gamma   90.00
#
_symmetry.space_group_name_H-M   'P 1'
#
loop_
_entity.id
_entity.type
_entity.pdbx_description
1 polymer ?
#
loop_
_entity_poly.entity_id
_entity_poly.type
_entity_poly.pdbx_seq_one_letter_code
_entity_poly.pdbx_strand_id
1 'polypeptide(L)' 'MSILKDVLSELFGMFVGDARLTAAILAMVAVAAVLIDGTALPPLAGGIALLAGCIAVLVVSVRREARQRGAAIARPPEDG' A
#
# COMPACT_ATOMS: atom_id res chain seq x y z
N MET A 1 -8.64 -22.89 18.57
CA MET A 1 -7.89 -23.64 17.55
C MET A 1 -8.87 -24.21 16.54
N SER A 2 -9.14 -23.43 15.51
CA SER A 2 -9.67 -23.91 14.24
C SER A 2 -8.69 -23.38 13.23
N ILE A 3 -8.16 -24.22 12.35
CA ILE A 3 -7.16 -23.83 11.35
C ILE A 3 -7.62 -22.60 10.56
N LEU A 4 -8.93 -22.46 10.38
CA LEU A 4 -9.59 -21.33 9.73
C LEU A 4 -9.37 -20.01 10.49
N LYS A 5 -9.35 -20.05 11.82
CA LYS A 5 -9.14 -18.87 12.67
C LYS A 5 -7.68 -18.40 12.63
N ASP A 6 -6.73 -19.33 12.58
CA ASP A 6 -5.30 -18.99 12.46
C ASP A 6 -4.98 -18.43 11.08
N VAL A 7 -5.44 -19.09 10.01
CA VAL A 7 -5.29 -18.57 8.64
C VAL A 7 -5.93 -17.19 8.50
N LEU A 8 -7.12 -16.97 9.06
CA LEU A 8 -7.78 -15.67 8.99
C LEU A 8 -7.01 -14.60 9.79
N SER A 9 -6.44 -14.95 10.94
CA SER A 9 -5.60 -14.04 11.74
C SER A 9 -4.29 -13.70 11.06
N GLU A 10 -3.68 -14.66 10.36
CA GLU A 10 -2.40 -14.48 9.65
C GLU A 10 -2.61 -13.68 8.37
N LEU A 11 -3.70 -13.94 7.64
CA LEU A 11 -4.13 -13.14 6.49
C LEU A 11 -4.45 -11.70 6.92
N PHE A 12 -5.21 -11.53 8.00
CA PHE A 12 -5.44 -10.21 8.59
C PHE A 12 -4.13 -9.57 9.06
N GLY A 13 -3.19 -10.33 9.62
CA GLY A 13 -1.88 -9.83 10.02
C GLY A 13 -1.07 -9.28 8.85
N MET A 14 -1.08 -9.98 7.71
CA MET A 14 -0.45 -9.52 6.47
C MET A 14 -1.17 -8.28 5.91
N PHE A 15 -2.51 -8.31 5.84
CA PHE A 15 -3.32 -7.19 5.35
C PHE A 15 -3.24 -5.95 6.24
N VAL A 16 -3.12 -6.13 7.57
CA VAL A 16 -2.97 -5.04 8.54
C VAL A 16 -1.54 -4.50 8.54
N GLY A 17 -0.54 -5.37 8.35
CA GLY A 17 0.84 -4.95 8.02
C GLY A 17 0.88 -4.04 6.79
N ASP A 18 0.06 -4.38 5.79
CA ASP A 18 -0.15 -3.59 4.58
C ASP A 18 -1.36 -2.64 4.64
N ALA A 19 -1.96 -2.37 5.81
CA ALA A 19 -3.20 -1.58 5.89
C ALA A 19 -3.03 -0.19 5.29
N ARG A 20 -1.82 0.38 5.43
CA ARG A 20 -1.47 1.67 4.85
C ARG A 20 -1.35 1.63 3.33
N LEU A 21 -0.82 0.54 2.77
CA LEU A 21 -0.79 0.32 1.32
C LEU A 21 -2.22 0.18 0.78
N THR A 22 -3.02 -0.66 1.45
CA THR A 22 -4.43 -0.87 1.12
C THR A 22 -5.22 0.45 1.14
N ALA A 23 -5.06 1.25 2.20
CA ALA A 23 -5.71 2.55 2.32
C ALA A 23 -5.25 3.52 1.22
N ALA A 24 -3.96 3.53 0.86
CA ALA A 24 -3.44 4.36 -0.21
C ALA A 24 -4.02 3.98 -1.59
N ILE A 25 -4.16 2.69 -1.87
CA ILE A 25 -4.80 2.23 -3.11
C ILE A 25 -6.28 2.59 -3.13
N LEU A 26 -7.02 2.37 -2.03
CA LEU A 26 -8.44 2.75 -1.95
C LEU A 26 -8.64 4.26 -2.15
N ALA A 27 -7.79 5.08 -1.54
CA ALA A 27 -7.80 6.53 -1.74
C ALA A 27 -7.52 6.89 -3.21
N MET A 28 -6.55 6.23 -3.85
CA MET A 28 -6.22 6.47 -5.25
C MET A 28 -7.37 6.10 -6.20
N VAL A 29 -8.04 4.98 -5.95
CA VAL A 29 -9.22 4.56 -6.70
C VAL A 29 -10.37 5.56 -6.52
N ALA A 30 -10.59 6.04 -5.29
CA ALA A 30 -11.60 7.08 -5.02
C ALA A 30 -11.30 8.37 -5.79
N VAL A 31 -10.03 8.82 -5.81
CA VAL A 31 -9.59 9.98 -6.61
C VAL A 31 -9.85 9.76 -8.09
N ALA A 32 -9.53 8.58 -8.63
CA ALA A 32 -9.78 8.28 -10.03
C ALA A 32 -11.27 8.25 -10.37
N ALA A 33 -12.11 7.67 -9.50
CA ALA A 33 -13.56 7.70 -9.66
C ALA A 33 -14.10 9.14 -9.71
N VAL A 34 -13.65 10.01 -8.80
CA VAL A 34 -14.01 11.43 -8.83
C VAL A 34 -13.49 12.13 -10.09
N LEU A 35 -12.29 11.80 -10.57
CA LEU A 35 -11.75 12.36 -11.80
C LEU A 35 -12.57 11.95 -13.04
N ILE A 36 -13.01 10.70 -13.10
CA ILE A 36 -13.73 10.15 -14.25
C ILE A 36 -15.19 10.59 -14.25
N ASP A 37 -15.90 10.46 -13.11
CA ASP A 37 -17.34 10.70 -13.04
C ASP A 37 -17.70 12.10 -12.52
N GLY A 38 -16.78 12.76 -11.82
CA GLY A 38 -17.00 14.07 -11.19
C GLY A 38 -16.44 15.25 -11.98
N THR A 39 -15.75 15.02 -13.11
CA THR A 39 -15.17 16.10 -13.93
C THR A 39 -15.48 15.91 -15.41
N ALA A 40 -15.37 16.98 -16.20
CA ALA A 40 -15.52 16.92 -17.66
C ALA A 40 -14.22 16.47 -18.38
N LEU A 41 -13.24 15.92 -17.66
CA LEU A 41 -12.01 15.45 -18.29
C LEU A 41 -12.27 14.21 -19.15
N PRO A 42 -11.45 13.99 -20.19
CA PRO A 42 -11.48 12.73 -20.93
C PRO A 42 -11.21 11.55 -19.98
N PRO A 43 -11.93 10.42 -20.10
CA PRO A 43 -11.70 9.24 -19.27
C PRO A 43 -10.24 8.74 -19.29
N LEU A 44 -9.55 8.98 -20.40
CA LEU A 44 -8.13 8.66 -20.56
C LEU A 44 -7.24 9.41 -19.54
N ALA A 45 -7.58 10.65 -19.18
CA ALA A 45 -6.85 11.41 -18.18
C ALA A 45 -7.01 10.79 -16.78
N GLY A 46 -8.23 10.33 -16.44
CA GLY A 46 -8.47 9.58 -15.21
C GLY A 46 -7.69 8.26 -15.16
N GLY A 47 -7.64 7.53 -16.28
CA GLY A 47 -6.85 6.30 -16.41
C GLY A 47 -5.34 6.54 -16.26
N ILE A 48 -4.80 7.60 -16.87
CA ILE A 48 -3.38 7.98 -16.72
C ILE A 48 -3.08 8.37 -15.27
N ALA A 49 -3.96 9.15 -14.64
CA ALA A 49 -3.82 9.51 -13.24
C ALA A 49 -3.82 8.28 -12.33
N LEU A 50 -4.74 7.33 -12.55
CA LEU A 50 -4.81 6.05 -11.82
C LEU A 50 -3.48 5.27 -11.98
N LEU A 51 -3.00 5.10 -13.22
CA LEU A 51 -1.76 4.37 -13.49
C LEU A 51 -0.56 5.02 -12.78
N ALA A 52 -0.40 6.32 -12.94
CA ALA A 52 0.69 7.07 -12.32
C ALA A 52 0.61 7.01 -10.78
N GLY A 53 -0.59 7.16 -10.21
CA GLY A 53 -0.83 7.06 -8.78
C GLY A 53 -0.52 5.68 -8.21
N CYS A 54 -0.91 4.60 -8.91
CA CYS A 54 -0.57 3.24 -8.52
C CYS A 54 0.94 3.00 -8.51
N ILE A 55 1.66 3.46 -9.54
CA ILE A 55 3.13 3.38 -9.58
C ILE A 55 3.75 4.16 -8.41
N ALA A 56 3.26 5.37 -8.15
CA ALA A 56 3.75 6.19 -7.04
C ALA A 56 3.55 5.50 -5.68
N VAL A 57 2.36 4.95 -5.43
CA VAL A 57 2.07 4.18 -4.20
C VAL A 57 3.00 2.98 -4.06
N LEU A 58 3.25 2.23 -5.13
CA LEU A 58 4.20 1.11 -5.11
C LEU A 58 5.61 1.58 -4.76
N VAL A 59 6.13 2.60 -5.45
CA VAL A 59 7.49 3.12 -5.21
C VAL A 59 7.65 3.60 -3.78
N VAL A 60 6.69 4.36 -3.26
CA VAL A 60 6.73 4.85 -1.87
C VAL A 60 6.72 3.69 -0.87
N SER A 61 5.89 2.67 -1.12
CA SER A 61 5.76 1.52 -0.23
C SER A 61 7.03 0.68 -0.22
N VAL A 62 7.59 0.36 -1.39
CA VAL A 62 8.87 -0.36 -1.52
C VAL A 62 10.01 0.42 -0.87
N ARG A 63 10.13 1.73 -1.10
CA ARG A 63 11.19 2.56 -0.50
C ARG A 63 11.07 2.64 1.02
N ARG A 64 9.85 2.64 1.56
CA ARG A 64 9.62 2.65 3.00
C ARG A 64 10.03 1.34 3.65
N GLU A 65 9.60 0.22 3.08
CA GLU A 65 9.99 -1.13 3.52
C GLU A 65 11.51 -1.33 3.44
N ALA A 66 12.14 -0.90 2.34
CA ALA A 66 13.59 -0.96 2.18
C ALA A 66 14.33 -0.16 3.26
N ARG A 67 13.83 1.02 3.64
CA ARG A 67 14.41 1.84 4.73
C ARG A 67 14.22 1.20 6.10
N GLN A 68 13.05 0.64 6.38
CA GLN A 68 12.77 -0.01 7.67
C GLN A 68 13.65 -1.24 7.87
N ARG A 69 13.83 -2.06 6.82
CA ARG A 69 14.73 -3.21 6.83
C ARG A 69 16.20 -2.80 6.93
N GLY A 70 16.61 -1.76 6.20
CA GLY A 70 17.98 -1.23 6.28
C GLY A 70 18.35 -0.69 7.67
N ALA A 71 17.41 -0.04 8.37
CA ALA A 71 17.60 0.43 9.74
C ALA A 71 17.70 -0.70 10.77
N ALA A 72 17.00 -1.83 10.55
CA ALA A 72 17.08 -2.99 11.43
C ALA A 72 18.44 -3.71 11.34
N ILE A 73 19.08 -3.70 10.17
CA ILE A 73 20.41 -4.29 9.94
C ILE A 73 21.53 -3.43 10.52
N ALA A 74 21.33 -2.11 10.63
CA ALA A 74 22.33 -1.16 11.12
C ALA A 74 22.47 -1.13 12.66
N ARG A 75 21.67 -1.91 13.41
CA ARG A 75 21.82 -2.03 14.87
C ARG A 75 22.95 -3.02 15.17
N PRO A 76 24.11 -2.60 15.73
CA PRO A 76 25.10 -3.54 16.22
C PRO A 76 24.49 -4.39 17.35
N PRO A 77 24.94 -5.64 17.53
CA PRO A 77 24.52 -6.45 18.67
C PRO A 77 24.89 -5.69 19.94
N GLU A 78 23.91 -5.40 20.80
CA GLU A 78 24.21 -4.94 22.16
C GLU A 78 24.76 -6.16 22.92
N ASP A 79 26.08 -6.23 22.96
CA ASP A 79 26.88 -7.11 23.78
C ASP A 79 26.55 -6.86 25.26
N GLY A 80 25.85 -7.83 25.85
CA GLY A 80 25.65 -7.99 27.30
C GLY A 80 26.30 -9.28 27.77
#